data_AF-A0A7W5TLX5-F1
#
_entry.id   AF-A0A7W5TLX5-F1
#
_cell.length_a   1.000
_cell.length_b   1.000
_cell.length_c   1.000
_cell.angle_alpha   90.00
_cell.angle_beta   90.00
_cell.angle_gamma   90.00
#
_symmetry.space_group_name_H-M   'P 1'
#
loop_
_entity.id
_entity.type
_entity.pdbx_description
1 polymer ?
#
loop_
_entity_poly.entity_id
_entity_poly.type
_entity_poly.pdbx_seq_one_letter_code
_entity_poly.pdbx_strand_id
1 'polypeptide(L)'
;MKYGLYSTCLGLSLFIAGGASAHGRSGEGSHAGLPVPEISHGEMAVISDYRGRIMNLASRTVDTNEPFRRMLNYAEIQYSYCFWGRMPGSVTDEESPFNECAHAYLAATKAVLLAMRDMPREAVAAGEIASDIDVDMVRRGLSLVTCRFSGEGFNTANIVRPRWSEIPLHPASMASLTGFAVTLVAGFFALKRLFRIQSSK
;
A
#
# COMPACT_ATOMS: atom_id res chain seq x y z
N MET A 1 -58.92 10.62 -29.39
CA MET A 1 -58.29 9.78 -30.42
C MET A 1 -56.78 10.00 -30.32
N LYS A 2 -56.05 9.03 -29.72
CA LYS A 2 -55.05 8.14 -30.38
C LYS A 2 -53.85 8.97 -30.89
N TYR A 3 -52.61 8.83 -30.41
CA TYR A 3 -51.77 7.64 -30.16
C TYR A 3 -50.74 8.02 -29.05
N GLY A 4 -50.36 7.21 -28.05
CA GLY A 4 -50.19 5.77 -28.01
C GLY A 4 -48.73 5.38 -28.26
N LEU A 5 -47.77 5.90 -27.49
CA LEU A 5 -46.36 5.48 -27.59
C LEU A 5 -46.12 4.32 -26.62
N TYR A 6 -46.20 3.11 -27.20
CA TYR A 6 -45.85 1.85 -26.57
C TYR A 6 -44.34 1.64 -26.57
N SER A 7 -43.91 0.88 -25.55
CA SER A 7 -42.87 -0.14 -25.63
C SER A 7 -41.41 0.33 -25.69
N THR A 8 -40.77 0.31 -24.52
CA THR A 8 -39.40 -0.20 -24.38
C THR A 8 -39.35 -1.18 -23.23
N CYS A 9 -39.67 -2.44 -23.55
CA CYS A 9 -39.30 -3.62 -22.79
C CYS A 9 -38.18 -4.29 -23.58
N LEU A 10 -36.91 -4.19 -23.15
CA LEU A 10 -35.75 -5.03 -23.50
C LEU A 10 -34.49 -4.36 -22.92
N GLY A 11 -33.59 -4.98 -22.16
CA GLY A 11 -33.52 -6.35 -21.68
C GLY A 11 -32.78 -6.37 -20.35
N LEU A 12 -33.39 -7.04 -19.37
CA LEU A 12 -32.74 -7.52 -18.18
C LEU A 12 -32.19 -8.90 -18.52
N SER A 13 -30.91 -8.99 -18.87
CA SER A 13 -30.25 -10.29 -18.99
C SER A 13 -28.72 -10.16 -18.93
N LEU A 14 -28.19 -10.77 -17.87
CA LEU A 14 -26.86 -11.38 -17.72
C LEU A 14 -25.63 -10.47 -17.79
N PHE A 15 -25.21 -10.01 -16.61
CA PHE A 15 -23.78 -9.98 -16.26
C PHE A 15 -23.59 -10.56 -14.85
N ILE A 16 -23.88 -11.85 -14.70
CA ILE A 16 -23.26 -12.66 -13.64
C ILE A 16 -22.16 -13.46 -14.34
N ALA A 17 -21.00 -12.82 -14.53
CA ALA A 17 -19.75 -13.51 -14.66
C ALA A 17 -19.06 -13.40 -13.30
N GLY A 18 -19.43 -14.30 -12.39
CA GLY A 18 -18.64 -14.54 -11.19
C GLY A 18 -17.30 -15.08 -11.62
N GLY A 19 -16.31 -14.19 -11.72
CA GLY A 19 -14.92 -14.60 -11.84
C GLY A 19 -14.51 -15.24 -10.53
N ALA A 20 -14.60 -16.56 -10.44
CA ALA A 20 -13.81 -17.31 -9.47
C ALA A 20 -12.35 -17.15 -9.88
N SER A 21 -11.71 -16.09 -9.38
CA SER A 21 -10.25 -15.92 -9.43
C SER A 21 -9.65 -16.91 -8.43
N ALA A 22 -9.67 -18.19 -8.80
CA ALA A 22 -8.97 -19.22 -8.09
C ALA A 22 -7.48 -19.09 -8.44
N HIS A 23 -6.73 -18.42 -7.57
CA HIS A 23 -5.27 -18.29 -7.59
C HIS A 23 -4.71 -17.78 -8.93
N GLY A 24 -4.84 -16.48 -9.17
CA GLY A 24 -3.95 -15.78 -10.07
C GLY A 24 -2.54 -15.83 -9.49
N ARG A 25 -1.79 -16.88 -9.80
CA ARG A 25 -0.34 -16.95 -9.63
C ARG A 25 0.22 -15.76 -10.42
N SER A 26 0.46 -14.64 -9.73
CA SER A 26 1.27 -13.55 -10.24
C SER A 26 2.57 -14.22 -10.71
N GLY A 27 2.79 -14.16 -12.02
CA GLY A 27 3.62 -15.10 -12.77
C GLY A 27 4.94 -15.39 -12.07
N GLU A 28 5.40 -16.64 -12.18
CA GLU A 28 6.69 -17.13 -11.71
C GLU A 28 7.72 -16.01 -11.81
N GLY A 29 7.97 -15.37 -10.67
CA GLY A 29 8.70 -14.12 -10.63
C GLY A 29 10.04 -14.36 -11.28
N SER A 30 10.52 -13.40 -12.08
CA SER A 30 11.87 -13.44 -12.60
C SER A 30 12.82 -13.88 -11.49
N HIS A 31 13.52 -15.00 -11.68
CA HIS A 31 14.49 -15.52 -10.71
C HIS A 31 15.65 -14.53 -10.42
N ALA A 32 15.67 -13.37 -11.09
CA ALA A 32 16.63 -12.30 -10.89
C ALA A 32 16.37 -11.44 -9.63
N GLY A 33 15.20 -11.54 -8.98
CA GLY A 33 14.88 -10.77 -7.78
C GLY A 33 14.96 -11.59 -6.49
N LEU A 34 15.09 -10.90 -5.35
CA LEU A 34 15.13 -11.51 -4.02
C LEU A 34 13.70 -11.80 -3.54
N PRO A 35 13.47 -12.95 -2.88
CA PRO A 35 12.19 -13.21 -2.23
C PRO A 35 12.00 -12.23 -1.07
N VAL A 36 10.80 -11.68 -0.97
CA VAL A 36 10.35 -10.84 0.15
C VAL A 36 9.37 -11.70 0.95
N PRO A 37 9.74 -12.11 2.18
CA PRO A 37 8.87 -12.92 3.02
C PRO A 37 7.51 -12.24 3.26
N GLU A 38 6.46 -13.04 3.36
CA GLU A 38 5.11 -12.54 3.64
C GLU A 38 5.02 -11.79 4.98
N ILE A 39 3.96 -10.99 5.10
CA ILE A 39 3.58 -10.30 6.32
C ILE A 39 2.10 -10.53 6.58
N SER A 40 1.75 -10.91 7.80
CA SER A 40 0.35 -11.02 8.19
C SER A 40 -0.31 -9.64 8.26
N HIS A 41 -1.63 -9.61 8.11
CA HIS A 41 -2.39 -8.37 8.19
C HIS A 41 -2.22 -7.68 9.56
N GLY A 42 -2.19 -8.45 10.65
CA GLY A 42 -1.91 -7.94 11.98
C GLY A 42 -0.53 -7.30 12.11
N GLU A 43 0.50 -7.95 11.54
CA GLU A 43 1.85 -7.37 11.51
C GLU A 43 1.93 -6.08 10.71
N MET A 44 1.16 -5.94 9.62
CA MET A 44 1.13 -4.69 8.86
C MET A 44 0.74 -3.51 9.73
N ALA A 45 -0.29 -3.67 10.57
CA ALA A 45 -0.79 -2.60 11.44
C ALA A 45 0.28 -2.12 12.44
N VAL A 46 1.18 -3.01 12.87
CA VAL A 46 2.29 -2.64 13.76
C VAL A 46 3.47 -2.11 12.94
N ILE A 47 3.93 -2.83 11.91
CA ILE A 47 5.07 -2.41 11.08
C ILE A 47 4.83 -1.06 10.42
N SER A 48 3.58 -0.69 10.10
CA SER A 48 3.25 0.64 9.58
C SER A 48 3.61 1.76 10.56
N ASP A 49 3.37 1.55 11.86
CA ASP A 49 3.69 2.53 12.91
C ASP A 49 5.22 2.68 13.08
N TYR A 50 5.97 1.59 12.85
CA TYR A 50 7.43 1.55 13.04
C TYR A 50 8.24 1.81 11.77
N ARG A 51 7.61 1.83 10.58
CA ARG A 51 8.30 2.01 9.28
C ARG A 51 9.25 3.20 9.30
N GLY A 52 8.82 4.33 9.86
CA GLY A 52 9.65 5.54 9.94
C GLY A 52 10.95 5.32 10.72
N ARG A 53 10.89 4.63 11.87
CA ARG A 53 12.07 4.28 12.69
C ARG A 53 12.99 3.30 11.96
N ILE A 54 12.41 2.26 11.34
CA ILE A 54 13.15 1.24 10.59
C ILE A 54 13.91 1.89 9.42
N MET A 55 13.22 2.66 8.59
CA MET A 55 13.84 3.29 7.41
C MET A 55 14.81 4.40 7.79
N ASN A 56 14.58 5.09 8.91
CA ASN A 56 15.56 6.04 9.43
C ASN A 56 16.86 5.35 9.87
N LEU A 57 16.78 4.19 10.55
CA LEU A 57 17.97 3.40 10.89
C LEU A 57 18.68 2.93 9.61
N ALA A 58 17.93 2.32 8.68
CA ALA A 58 18.47 1.82 7.42
C ALA A 58 19.15 2.91 6.57
N SER A 59 18.60 4.14 6.58
CA SER A 59 19.18 5.27 5.83
C SER A 59 20.56 5.72 6.33
N ARG A 60 20.95 5.32 7.54
CA ARG A 60 22.24 5.66 8.16
C ARG A 60 23.23 4.50 8.14
N THR A 61 22.79 3.31 7.74
CA THR A 61 23.62 2.10 7.61
C THR A 61 24.58 2.28 6.43
N VAL A 62 25.88 2.29 6.72
CA VAL A 62 26.92 2.48 5.69
C VAL A 62 27.58 1.18 5.25
N ASP A 63 27.58 0.17 6.12
CA ASP A 63 28.24 -1.13 5.88
C ASP A 63 27.23 -2.14 5.35
N THR A 64 26.91 -2.00 4.06
CA THR A 64 25.82 -2.75 3.43
C THR A 64 26.32 -3.67 2.33
N ASN A 65 25.60 -4.76 2.12
CA ASN A 65 25.81 -5.68 1.00
C ASN A 65 24.79 -5.44 -0.12
N GLU A 66 24.93 -6.12 -1.26
CA GLU A 66 23.98 -6.00 -2.38
C GLU A 66 22.55 -6.44 -2.01
N PRO A 67 22.34 -7.59 -1.33
CA PRO A 67 20.98 -8.03 -0.99
C PRO A 67 20.21 -7.03 -0.11
N PHE A 68 20.88 -6.49 0.91
CA PHE A 68 20.29 -5.45 1.77
C PHE A 68 19.88 -4.22 0.97
N ARG A 69 20.79 -3.70 0.13
CA ARG A 69 20.50 -2.51 -0.68
C ARG A 69 19.35 -2.75 -1.66
N ARG A 70 19.27 -3.93 -2.26
CA ARG A 70 18.16 -4.30 -3.15
C ARG A 70 16.83 -4.36 -2.40
N MET A 71 16.81 -4.97 -1.21
CA MET A 71 15.62 -5.03 -0.37
C MET A 71 15.17 -3.63 0.10
N LEU A 72 16.11 -2.80 0.54
CA LEU A 72 15.85 -1.41 0.94
C LEU A 72 15.31 -0.57 -0.22
N ASN A 73 15.93 -0.68 -1.40
CA ASN A 73 15.46 0.00 -2.60
C ASN A 73 14.05 -0.46 -2.97
N TYR A 74 13.77 -1.76 -2.92
CA TYR A 74 12.44 -2.29 -3.16
C TYR A 74 11.43 -1.73 -2.15
N ALA A 75 11.74 -1.71 -0.86
CA ALA A 75 10.85 -1.18 0.17
C ALA A 75 10.48 0.30 -0.06
N GLU A 76 11.45 1.13 -0.46
CA GLU A 76 11.20 2.55 -0.75
C GLU A 76 10.47 2.77 -2.09
N ILE A 77 10.85 2.05 -3.15
CA ILE A 77 10.17 2.13 -4.44
C ILE A 77 8.72 1.66 -4.29
N GLN A 78 8.48 0.49 -3.71
CA GLN A 78 7.14 -0.06 -3.51
C GLN A 78 6.27 0.88 -2.66
N TYR A 79 6.83 1.52 -1.64
CA TYR A 79 6.13 2.53 -0.84
C TYR A 79 5.68 3.73 -1.68
N SER A 80 6.52 4.22 -2.60
CA SER A 80 6.14 5.31 -3.51
C SER A 80 5.04 4.91 -4.49
N TYR A 81 5.09 3.68 -5.03
CA TYR A 81 4.02 3.13 -5.88
C TYR A 81 2.69 2.97 -5.13
N CYS A 82 2.76 2.75 -3.82
CA CYS A 82 1.61 2.71 -2.90
C CYS A 82 1.20 4.08 -2.36
N PHE A 83 1.54 5.16 -3.08
CA PHE A 83 1.18 6.52 -2.71
C PHE A 83 1.67 6.90 -1.30
N TRP A 84 2.88 6.47 -0.96
CA TRP A 84 3.52 6.70 0.34
C TRP A 84 2.64 6.25 1.52
N GLY A 85 1.88 5.16 1.35
CA GLY A 85 0.96 4.65 2.37
C GLY A 85 -0.12 5.66 2.78
N ARG A 86 -0.33 6.73 1.99
CA ARG A 86 -1.20 7.85 2.37
C ARG A 86 -2.66 7.62 2.02
N MET A 87 -2.94 6.62 1.17
CA MET A 87 -4.30 6.24 0.83
C MET A 87 -5.01 5.65 2.07
N PRO A 88 -6.17 6.19 2.49
CA PRO A 88 -6.91 5.65 3.62
C PRO A 88 -7.35 4.20 3.41
N GLY A 89 -7.36 3.44 4.49
CA GLY A 89 -7.69 2.01 4.47
C GLY A 89 -6.60 1.12 3.89
N SER A 90 -5.49 1.65 3.38
CA SER A 90 -4.43 0.82 2.77
C SER A 90 -3.91 -0.28 3.69
N VAL A 91 -3.82 -0.03 5.00
CA VAL A 91 -3.41 -1.03 6.00
C VAL A 91 -4.61 -1.63 6.73
N THR A 92 -5.59 -0.80 7.12
CA THR A 92 -6.67 -1.20 8.05
C THR A 92 -7.89 -1.82 7.37
N ASP A 93 -7.97 -1.77 6.04
CA ASP A 93 -9.10 -2.28 5.26
C ASP A 93 -8.58 -3.28 4.22
N GLU A 94 -8.99 -4.54 4.36
CA GLU A 94 -8.61 -5.65 3.50
C GLU A 94 -9.17 -5.54 2.07
N GLU A 95 -10.29 -4.83 1.91
CA GLU A 95 -10.92 -4.59 0.61
C GLU A 95 -10.31 -3.39 -0.13
N SER A 96 -9.43 -2.63 0.53
CA SER A 96 -8.78 -1.49 -0.07
C SER A 96 -8.03 -1.89 -1.36
N PRO A 97 -8.18 -1.13 -2.46
CA PRO A 97 -7.40 -1.33 -3.69
C PRO A 97 -5.89 -1.20 -3.49
N PHE A 98 -5.45 -0.65 -2.34
CA PHE A 98 -4.06 -0.45 -1.96
C PHE A 98 -3.55 -1.50 -0.98
N ASN A 99 -4.40 -2.41 -0.49
CA ASN A 99 -4.03 -3.36 0.56
C ASN A 99 -2.89 -4.31 0.16
N GLU A 100 -2.97 -4.89 -1.04
CA GLU A 100 -1.94 -5.80 -1.57
C GLU A 100 -0.57 -5.13 -1.70
N CYS A 101 -0.56 -3.91 -2.22
CA CYS A 101 0.68 -3.17 -2.39
C CYS A 101 1.23 -2.70 -1.02
N ALA A 102 0.34 -2.49 -0.03
CA ALA A 102 0.72 -2.24 1.35
C ALA A 102 1.38 -3.45 2.02
N HIS A 103 0.85 -4.67 1.78
CA HIS A 103 1.54 -5.90 2.17
C HIS A 103 2.96 -5.92 1.59
N ALA A 104 3.13 -5.61 0.30
CA ALA A 104 4.44 -5.66 -0.36
C ALA A 104 5.49 -4.72 0.27
N TYR A 105 5.17 -3.44 0.50
CA TYR A 105 6.16 -2.52 1.09
C TYR A 105 6.38 -2.75 2.58
N LEU A 106 5.37 -3.18 3.34
CA LEU A 106 5.51 -3.47 4.77
C LEU A 106 6.25 -4.79 5.01
N ALA A 107 6.01 -5.79 4.18
CA ALA A 107 6.80 -7.02 4.14
C ALA A 107 8.29 -6.73 3.88
N ALA A 108 8.57 -5.91 2.86
CA ALA A 108 9.94 -5.48 2.57
C ALA A 108 10.55 -4.65 3.71
N THR A 109 9.75 -3.79 4.35
CA THR A 109 10.16 -3.02 5.54
C THR A 109 10.57 -3.94 6.68
N LYS A 110 9.77 -4.97 6.95
CA LYS A 110 10.08 -6.02 7.94
C LYS A 110 11.36 -6.77 7.57
N ALA A 111 11.52 -7.15 6.30
CA ALA A 111 12.73 -7.81 5.83
C ALA A 111 14.00 -6.94 6.01
N VAL A 112 13.92 -5.63 5.76
CA VAL A 112 15.01 -4.68 6.03
C VAL A 112 15.36 -4.64 7.52
N LEU A 113 14.36 -4.57 8.40
CA LEU A 113 14.57 -4.62 9.86
C LEU A 113 15.30 -5.90 10.28
N LEU A 114 14.82 -7.04 9.81
CA LEU A 114 15.42 -8.34 10.14
C LEU A 114 16.85 -8.43 9.62
N ALA A 115 17.13 -7.95 8.41
CA ALA A 115 18.50 -7.91 7.89
C ALA A 115 19.43 -7.03 8.74
N MET A 116 18.97 -5.90 9.27
CA MET A 116 19.77 -5.06 10.17
C MET A 116 20.04 -5.71 11.53
N ARG A 117 19.21 -6.65 11.99
CA ARG A 117 19.46 -7.42 13.21
C ARG A 117 20.71 -8.30 13.09
N ASP A 118 21.06 -8.70 11.88
CA ASP A 118 22.24 -9.51 11.58
C ASP A 118 23.48 -8.66 11.26
N MET A 119 23.36 -7.33 11.24
CA MET A 119 24.46 -6.40 10.98
C MET A 119 25.14 -5.97 12.30
N PRO A 120 26.46 -6.13 12.48
CA PRO A 120 27.10 -5.91 13.78
C PRO A 120 26.90 -4.52 14.40
N ARG A 121 26.82 -3.45 13.59
CA ARG A 121 26.67 -2.08 14.10
C ARG A 121 25.22 -1.73 14.40
N GLU A 122 24.29 -2.22 13.59
CA GLU A 122 22.87 -1.91 13.65
C GLU A 122 22.09 -2.89 14.53
N ALA A 123 22.65 -4.07 14.83
CA ALA A 123 21.97 -5.17 15.52
C ALA A 123 21.27 -4.75 16.81
N VAL A 124 21.92 -3.91 17.63
CA VAL A 124 21.33 -3.42 18.89
C VAL A 124 20.11 -2.55 18.61
N ALA A 125 20.24 -1.52 17.78
CA ALA A 125 19.15 -0.61 17.46
C ALA A 125 18.00 -1.30 16.70
N ALA A 126 18.33 -2.23 15.79
CA ALA A 126 17.35 -3.05 15.09
C ALA A 126 16.64 -4.03 16.04
N GLY A 127 17.38 -4.61 17.00
CA GLY A 127 16.83 -5.49 18.03
C GLY A 127 15.87 -4.77 18.97
N GLU A 128 16.18 -3.52 19.34
CA GLU A 128 15.27 -2.66 20.12
C GLU A 128 13.96 -2.39 19.37
N ILE A 129 14.05 -1.99 18.10
CA ILE A 129 12.86 -1.77 17.27
C ILE A 129 12.03 -3.06 17.14
N ALA A 130 12.67 -4.21 16.90
CA ALA A 130 11.98 -5.49 16.80
C ALA A 130 11.30 -5.89 18.12
N SER A 131 11.96 -5.65 19.26
CA SER A 131 11.39 -5.94 20.59
C SER A 131 10.16 -5.07 20.87
N ASP A 132 10.20 -3.78 20.51
CA ASP A 132 9.04 -2.89 20.63
C ASP A 132 7.86 -3.39 19.76
N ILE A 133 8.15 -3.83 18.53
CA ILE A 133 7.15 -4.42 17.63
C ILE A 133 6.53 -5.67 18.24
N ASP A 134 7.35 -6.60 18.77
CA ASP A 134 6.87 -7.84 19.38
C ASP A 134 5.96 -7.55 20.59
N VAL A 135 6.35 -6.57 21.42
CA VAL A 135 5.54 -6.10 22.55
C VAL A 135 4.19 -5.54 22.08
N ASP A 136 4.18 -4.71 21.04
CA ASP A 136 2.94 -4.15 20.50
C ASP A 136 2.06 -5.20 19.81
N MET A 137 2.65 -6.17 19.11
CA MET A 137 1.93 -7.31 18.53
C MET A 137 1.18 -8.11 19.60
N VAL A 138 1.86 -8.42 20.72
CA VAL A 138 1.26 -9.15 21.85
C VAL A 138 0.20 -8.31 22.55
N ARG A 139 0.50 -7.04 22.86
CA ARG A 139 -0.43 -6.14 23.56
C ARG A 139 -1.72 -5.92 22.78
N ARG A 140 -1.64 -5.84 21.44
CA ARG A 140 -2.79 -5.61 20.56
C ARG A 140 -3.46 -6.92 20.12
N GLY A 141 -2.90 -8.09 20.45
CA GLY A 141 -3.48 -9.40 20.11
C GLY A 141 -3.52 -9.69 18.60
N LEU A 142 -2.55 -9.20 17.84
CA LEU A 142 -2.60 -9.16 16.37
C LEU A 142 -1.94 -10.38 15.68
N SER A 143 -1.40 -11.32 16.43
CA SER A 143 -0.57 -12.42 15.89
C SER A 143 -1.29 -13.40 14.96
N LEU A 144 -2.63 -13.42 14.97
CA LEU A 144 -3.46 -14.34 14.15
C LEU A 144 -4.36 -13.58 13.17
N VAL A 145 -4.18 -12.27 13.01
CA VAL A 145 -4.98 -11.48 12.07
C VAL A 145 -4.38 -11.63 10.68
N THR A 146 -5.10 -12.32 9.80
CA THR A 146 -4.68 -12.63 8.42
C THR A 146 -5.76 -12.20 7.44
N CYS A 147 -5.34 -11.82 6.24
CA CYS A 147 -6.20 -11.58 5.08
C CYS A 147 -5.69 -12.40 3.87
N ARG A 148 -6.34 -12.26 2.71
CA ARG A 148 -5.98 -12.99 1.47
C ARG A 148 -4.51 -12.88 1.03
N PHE A 149 -3.82 -11.78 1.35
CA PHE A 149 -2.42 -11.55 0.96
C PHE A 149 -1.41 -11.93 2.05
N SER A 150 -1.89 -12.36 3.23
CA SER A 150 -1.02 -12.69 4.36
C SER A 150 -0.21 -13.97 4.17
N GLY A 151 -0.62 -14.83 3.23
CA GLY A 151 0.08 -16.07 2.84
C GLY A 151 0.82 -15.97 1.49
N GLU A 152 1.00 -14.74 0.97
CA GLU A 152 1.62 -14.50 -0.32
C GLU A 152 2.97 -13.79 -0.12
N GLY A 153 4.06 -14.45 -0.54
CA GLY A 153 5.37 -13.83 -0.62
C GLY A 153 5.48 -12.90 -1.84
N PHE A 154 6.31 -11.87 -1.73
CA PHE A 154 6.60 -10.95 -2.85
C PHE A 154 8.00 -11.20 -3.41
N ASN A 155 8.36 -10.51 -4.49
CA ASN A 155 9.68 -10.58 -5.07
C ASN A 155 10.15 -9.19 -5.52
N THR A 156 11.41 -8.84 -5.24
CA THR A 156 11.94 -7.51 -5.56
C THR A 156 11.96 -7.20 -7.07
N ALA A 157 11.82 -8.20 -7.94
CA ALA A 157 11.68 -8.01 -9.38
C ALA A 157 10.30 -7.52 -9.81
N ASN A 158 9.30 -7.61 -8.93
CA ASN A 158 7.89 -7.33 -9.25
C ASN A 158 7.37 -6.18 -8.39
N ILE A 159 6.97 -5.08 -9.05
CA ILE A 159 6.27 -3.98 -8.38
C ILE A 159 4.77 -4.29 -8.32
N VAL A 160 4.23 -4.32 -7.11
CA VAL A 160 2.81 -4.49 -6.85
C VAL A 160 2.13 -3.13 -7.00
N ARG A 161 1.16 -3.00 -7.90
CA ARG A 161 0.45 -1.72 -8.12
C ARG A 161 -0.90 -1.76 -7.42
N PRO A 162 -1.40 -0.60 -6.94
CA PRO A 162 -2.78 -0.54 -6.47
C PRO A 162 -3.75 -0.86 -7.62
N ARG A 163 -4.89 -1.46 -7.27
CA ARG A 163 -5.92 -1.86 -8.23
C ARG A 163 -6.77 -0.64 -8.63
N TRP A 164 -6.23 0.19 -9.53
CA TRP A 164 -6.85 1.46 -9.94
C TRP A 164 -8.31 1.32 -10.40
N SER A 165 -8.67 0.20 -11.04
CA SER A 165 -10.04 -0.09 -11.48
C SER A 165 -11.05 -0.26 -10.34
N GLU A 166 -10.59 -0.60 -9.13
CA GLU A 166 -11.44 -0.81 -7.96
C GLU A 166 -11.58 0.46 -7.10
N ILE A 167 -10.77 1.48 -7.36
CA ILE A 167 -10.85 2.76 -6.63
C ILE A 167 -12.26 3.35 -6.67
N PRO A 168 -12.97 3.44 -7.83
CA PRO A 168 -14.33 3.98 -7.87
C PRO A 168 -15.34 3.27 -6.96
N LEU A 169 -15.08 2.02 -6.60
CA LEU A 169 -15.95 1.20 -5.76
C LEU A 169 -15.57 1.26 -4.28
N HIS A 170 -14.40 1.82 -3.94
CA HIS A 170 -13.92 1.93 -2.57
C HIS A 170 -14.18 3.34 -2.01
N PRO A 171 -15.17 3.53 -1.10
CA PRO A 171 -15.64 4.85 -0.70
C PRO A 171 -14.54 5.74 -0.09
N ALA A 172 -13.67 5.17 0.74
CA ALA A 172 -12.61 5.94 1.41
C ALA A 172 -11.56 6.46 0.40
N SER A 173 -11.18 5.64 -0.60
CA SER A 173 -10.27 6.08 -1.66
C SER A 173 -10.90 7.14 -2.56
N MET A 174 -12.16 6.95 -2.95
CA MET A 174 -12.89 7.94 -3.75
C MET A 174 -13.03 9.27 -3.02
N ALA A 175 -13.49 9.24 -1.77
CA ALA A 175 -13.63 10.45 -0.97
C ALA A 175 -12.30 11.21 -0.84
N SER A 176 -11.20 10.48 -0.65
CA SER A 176 -9.86 11.07 -0.53
C SER A 176 -9.39 11.73 -1.83
N LEU A 177 -9.55 11.04 -2.97
CA LEU A 177 -9.14 11.56 -4.27
C LEU A 177 -10.02 12.73 -4.72
N THR A 178 -11.33 12.63 -4.53
CA THR A 178 -12.26 13.74 -4.81
C THR A 178 -11.98 14.94 -3.91
N GLY A 179 -11.77 14.72 -2.60
CA GLY A 179 -11.42 15.78 -1.66
C GLY A 179 -10.11 16.49 -2.02
N PHE A 180 -9.09 15.73 -2.40
CA PHE A 180 -7.82 16.27 -2.89
C PHE A 180 -7.99 17.10 -4.17
N ALA A 181 -8.73 16.57 -5.15
CA ALA A 181 -9.03 17.28 -6.40
C ALA A 181 -9.78 18.60 -6.14
N VAL A 182 -10.80 18.58 -5.28
CA VAL A 182 -11.55 19.78 -4.88
C VAL A 182 -10.63 20.81 -4.23
N THR A 183 -9.70 20.38 -3.38
CA THR A 183 -8.75 21.27 -2.71
C THR A 183 -7.78 21.91 -3.71
N LEU A 184 -7.27 21.15 -4.68
CA LEU A 184 -6.42 21.69 -5.73
C LEU A 184 -7.15 22.73 -6.60
N VAL A 185 -8.39 22.43 -6.99
CA VAL A 185 -9.22 23.34 -7.79
C VAL A 185 -9.53 24.61 -7.00
N ALA A 186 -9.95 24.48 -5.74
CA ALA A 186 -10.23 25.63 -4.87
C ALA A 186 -8.96 26.48 -4.65
N GLY A 187 -7.81 25.83 -4.40
CA GLY A 187 -6.52 26.50 -4.24
C GLY A 187 -6.10 27.28 -5.48
N PHE A 188 -6.27 26.69 -6.67
CA PHE A 188 -6.01 27.37 -7.95
C PHE A 188 -6.88 28.62 -8.13
N PHE A 189 -8.19 28.52 -7.87
CA PHE A 189 -9.09 29.67 -7.98
C PHE A 189 -8.81 30.75 -6.94
N ALA A 190 -8.48 30.37 -5.70
CA ALA A 190 -8.08 31.31 -4.65
C ALA A 190 -6.79 32.05 -5.02
N LEU A 191 -5.78 31.34 -5.50
CA LEU A 191 -4.50 31.92 -5.93
C LEU A 191 -4.68 32.86 -7.12
N LYS A 192 -5.48 32.46 -8.12
CA LYS A 192 -5.84 33.32 -9.26
C LYS A 192 -6.53 34.61 -8.81
N ARG A 193 -7.42 34.53 -7.82
CA ARG A 193 -8.10 35.71 -7.25
C ARG A 193 -7.11 36.64 -6.54
N LEU A 194 -6.18 36.09 -5.75
CA LEU A 194 -5.16 36.87 -5.04
C LEU A 194 -4.25 37.61 -6.03
N PHE A 195 -3.73 36.93 -7.05
CA PHE A 195 -2.89 37.57 -8.06
C PHE A 195 -3.62 38.64 -8.89
N ARG A 196 -4.92 38.44 -9.17
CA ARG A 196 -5.73 39.46 -9.86
C ARG A 196 -5.91 40.74 -9.02
N ILE A 197 -6.04 40.61 -7.69
CA ILE A 197 -6.14 41.76 -6.79
C ILE A 197 -4.81 42.51 -6.70
N GLN A 198 -3.68 41.79 -6.68
CA GLN A 198 -2.35 42.41 -6.64
C GLN A 198 -2.01 43.17 -7.94
N SER A 199 -2.40 42.67 -9.11
CA SER A 199 -2.16 43.34 -10.39
C SER A 199 -3.03 44.60 -10.61
N SER A 200 -4.04 44.84 -9.76
CA SER A 200 -4.96 45.97 -9.87
C SER A 200 -4.63 47.10 -8.87
N LYS A 201 -3.56 46.96 -8.08
CA LYS A 201 -2.98 47.99 -7.22
C LYS A 201 -1.68 48.47 -7.83
#